data_AF-A0A1C7ICZ9-F1
#
_entry.id   AF-A0A1C7ICZ9-F1
#
_cell.length_a   1.000
_cell.length_b   1.000
_cell.length_c   1.000
_cell.angle_alpha   90.00
_cell.angle_beta   90.00
_cell.angle_gamma   90.00
#
_symmetry.space_group_name_H-M   'P 1'
#
loop_
_entity.id
_entity.type
_entity.pdbx_description
1 polymer ?
#
loop_
_entity_poly.entity_id
_entity_poly.type
_entity_poly.pdbx_seq_one_letter_code
_entity_poly.pdbx_strand_id
1 'polypeptide(L)'
;MNEDRNQHQIIRKDARNCFVESLNDAFKIGKIHLAFATYDLSRPTGQRQTNNIHIYIAVDEFLELCRKLEGGELRYLLKNKKTTGDKTPLYQCLGGTSAEKLAKYGRSRADGKSLSRTAQLLAGSKSDFLFVADSGPGETDQKGLIVPKFGSKPENHVAVSMTYEVFSELLLMTRMHYTAWLSAWYADQYHQVNQRTAQLQENSQYQENEGEAEYASDPMF
;
A
#
# COMPACT_ATOMS: atom_id res chain seq x y z
N MET A 1 16.39 21.11 -3.32
CA MET A 1 15.73 19.96 -3.96
C MET A 1 15.58 18.92 -2.86
N ASN A 2 14.36 18.49 -2.51
CA ASN A 2 14.16 17.49 -1.44
C ASN A 2 14.70 16.14 -1.89
N GLU A 3 15.82 15.71 -1.31
CA GLU A 3 16.39 14.36 -1.49
C GLU A 3 15.45 13.26 -0.95
N ASP A 4 14.46 13.60 -0.11
CA ASP A 4 13.49 12.66 0.46
C ASP A 4 12.36 12.24 -0.48
N ARG A 5 12.23 12.85 -1.67
CA ARG A 5 11.04 12.66 -2.53
C ARG A 5 10.84 11.22 -3.02
N ASN A 6 11.84 10.36 -2.86
CA ASN A 6 11.83 8.99 -3.36
C ASN A 6 12.11 7.93 -2.29
N GLN A 7 12.15 8.29 -1.00
CA GLN A 7 12.59 7.38 0.08
C GLN A 7 11.78 6.06 0.13
N HIS A 8 10.49 6.14 -0.17
CA HIS A 8 9.58 5.00 -0.10
C HIS A 8 9.25 4.38 -1.48
N GLN A 9 9.75 4.96 -2.57
CA GLN A 9 9.39 4.51 -3.91
C GLN A 9 10.04 3.17 -4.24
N ILE A 10 9.20 2.19 -4.57
CA ILE A 10 9.63 0.89 -5.10
C ILE A 10 9.80 0.99 -6.61
N ILE A 11 8.73 1.41 -7.29
CA ILE A 11 8.70 1.53 -8.75
C ILE A 11 7.64 2.54 -9.15
N ARG A 12 7.91 3.28 -10.22
CA ARG A 12 6.98 4.20 -10.87
C ARG A 12 6.79 3.83 -12.33
N LYS A 13 5.55 3.91 -12.80
CA LYS A 13 5.16 3.71 -14.20
C LYS A 13 4.42 4.93 -14.72
N ASP A 14 4.98 5.53 -15.75
CA ASP A 14 4.47 6.74 -16.39
C ASP A 14 3.60 6.41 -17.60
N ALA A 15 2.61 7.26 -17.83
CA ALA A 15 1.84 7.37 -19.06
C ALA A 15 1.70 8.85 -19.44
N ARG A 16 0.91 9.18 -20.46
CA ARG A 16 0.78 10.56 -20.93
C ARG A 16 0.21 11.46 -19.84
N ASN A 17 1.03 12.36 -19.28
CA ASN A 17 0.66 13.35 -18.27
C ASN A 17 0.15 12.73 -16.95
N CYS A 18 0.48 11.47 -16.67
CA CYS A 18 0.10 10.79 -15.44
C CYS A 18 1.06 9.66 -15.09
N PHE A 19 1.01 9.20 -13.85
CA PHE A 19 1.78 8.04 -13.41
C PHE A 19 1.08 7.31 -12.26
N VAL A 20 1.53 6.08 -12.02
CA VAL A 20 1.29 5.34 -10.78
C VAL A 20 2.64 4.93 -10.20
N GLU A 21 2.78 5.04 -8.88
CA GLU A 21 3.94 4.54 -8.15
C GLU A 21 3.52 3.63 -7.01
N SER A 22 4.34 2.61 -6.76
CA SER A 22 4.21 1.72 -5.62
C SER A 22 5.18 2.14 -4.52
N LEU A 23 4.68 2.19 -3.29
CA LEU A 23 5.38 2.70 -2.12
C LEU A 23 5.42 1.63 -1.00
N ASN A 24 6.53 1.59 -0.24
CA ASN A 24 6.72 0.63 0.86
C ASN A 24 6.27 1.12 2.24
N ASP A 25 5.77 2.36 2.35
CA ASP A 25 5.42 3.05 3.60
C ASP A 25 4.25 2.41 4.37
N ALA A 26 3.43 1.60 3.69
CA ALA A 26 2.25 0.97 4.25
C ALA A 26 2.40 -0.53 4.57
N PHE A 27 3.57 -1.13 4.32
CA PHE A 27 3.76 -2.57 4.55
C PHE A 27 3.50 -3.00 6.00
N LYS A 28 3.95 -2.19 6.97
CA LYS A 28 3.74 -2.42 8.41
C LYS A 28 2.27 -2.50 8.85
N ILE A 29 1.34 -1.95 8.07
CA ILE A 29 -0.10 -2.02 8.34
C ILE A 29 -0.81 -3.04 7.44
N GLY A 30 -0.05 -3.94 6.81
CA GLY A 30 -0.59 -4.99 5.93
C GLY A 30 -1.21 -4.45 4.65
N LYS A 31 -0.70 -3.31 4.13
CA LYS A 31 -1.22 -2.67 2.92
C LYS A 31 -0.11 -2.42 1.89
N ILE A 32 -0.49 -2.56 0.62
CA ILE A 32 0.27 -2.06 -0.53
C ILE A 32 -0.25 -0.67 -0.86
N HIS A 33 0.65 0.30 -0.96
CA HIS A 33 0.30 1.69 -1.25
C HIS A 33 0.64 2.00 -2.71
N LEU A 34 -0.39 2.36 -3.49
CA LEU A 34 -0.25 2.87 -4.84
C LEU A 34 -0.66 4.35 -4.87
N ALA A 35 0.25 5.23 -5.26
CA ALA A 35 -0.03 6.65 -5.45
C ALA A 35 -0.17 6.96 -6.95
N PHE A 36 -1.32 7.51 -7.31
CA PHE A 36 -1.65 7.91 -8.68
C PHE A 36 -1.61 9.42 -8.78
N ALA A 37 -1.01 9.96 -9.83
CA ALA A 37 -1.06 11.40 -10.07
C ALA A 37 -1.17 11.74 -11.55
N THR A 38 -1.87 12.84 -11.83
CA THR A 38 -1.76 13.56 -13.10
C THR A 38 -0.87 14.77 -12.91
N TYR A 39 -0.21 15.21 -13.98
CA TYR A 39 0.58 16.42 -13.95
C TYR A 39 0.44 17.24 -15.22
N ASP A 40 0.63 18.55 -15.06
CA ASP A 40 0.59 19.56 -16.11
C ASP A 40 1.95 20.26 -16.14
N LEU A 41 2.71 20.02 -17.21
CA LEU A 41 4.05 20.58 -17.39
C LEU A 41 4.03 22.09 -17.65
N SER A 42 2.88 22.65 -18.03
CA SER A 42 2.73 24.11 -18.22
C SER A 42 2.70 24.86 -16.88
N ARG A 43 2.42 24.18 -15.77
CA ARG A 43 2.38 24.79 -14.44
C ARG A 43 3.78 24.98 -13.84
N PRO A 44 3.94 25.98 -12.94
CA PRO A 44 5.20 26.20 -12.25
C PRO A 44 5.70 24.94 -11.52
N THR A 45 7.03 24.80 -11.45
CA THR A 45 7.68 23.74 -10.69
C THR A 45 7.17 23.74 -9.24
N GLY A 46 6.66 22.59 -8.77
CA GLY A 46 6.01 22.45 -7.46
C GLY A 46 4.48 22.43 -7.50
N GLN A 47 3.86 22.97 -8.56
CA GLN A 47 2.40 22.98 -8.77
C GLN A 47 1.97 22.13 -9.97
N ARG A 48 2.88 21.31 -10.49
CA ARG A 48 2.64 20.49 -11.69
C ARG A 48 1.67 19.35 -11.43
N GLN A 49 1.64 18.76 -10.24
CA GLN A 49 0.65 17.72 -9.94
C GLN A 49 -0.75 18.34 -9.85
N THR A 50 -1.68 17.83 -10.63
CA THR A 50 -3.06 18.33 -10.70
C THR A 50 -4.02 17.47 -9.92
N ASN A 51 -3.88 16.14 -10.00
CA ASN A 51 -4.63 15.18 -9.18
C ASN A 51 -3.63 14.29 -8.44
N ASN A 52 -3.98 13.86 -7.23
CA ASN A 52 -3.20 12.91 -6.45
C ASN A 52 -4.16 11.99 -5.65
N ILE A 53 -4.08 10.67 -5.89
CA ILE A 53 -4.97 9.67 -5.30
C ILE A 53 -4.13 8.53 -4.73
N HIS A 54 -4.26 8.33 -3.42
CA HIS A 54 -3.58 7.27 -2.67
C HIS A 54 -4.51 6.07 -2.46
N ILE A 55 -4.15 4.92 -3.04
CA ILE A 55 -4.89 3.67 -2.95
C ILE A 55 -4.13 2.70 -2.04
N TYR A 56 -4.84 2.08 -1.11
CA TYR A 56 -4.31 1.07 -0.19
C TYR A 56 -4.99 -0.26 -0.45
N ILE A 57 -4.26 -1.22 -0.99
CA ILE A 57 -4.74 -2.57 -1.28
C ILE A 57 -4.29 -3.48 -0.15
N ALA A 58 -5.14 -4.41 0.29
CA ALA A 58 -4.72 -5.42 1.27
C ALA A 58 -3.63 -6.33 0.66
N VAL A 59 -2.63 -6.72 1.44
CA VAL A 59 -1.52 -7.53 0.90
C VAL A 59 -2.01 -8.85 0.30
N ASP A 60 -2.95 -9.53 0.96
CA ASP A 60 -3.58 -10.76 0.47
C ASP A 60 -4.30 -10.55 -0.87
N GLU A 61 -5.07 -9.47 -1.00
CA GLU A 61 -5.72 -9.08 -2.25
C GLU A 61 -4.71 -8.79 -3.37
N PHE A 62 -3.60 -8.12 -3.03
CA PHE A 62 -2.52 -7.84 -3.98
C PHE A 62 -1.79 -9.12 -4.44
N LEU A 63 -1.53 -10.05 -3.51
CA LEU A 63 -0.91 -11.33 -3.82
C LEU A 63 -1.80 -12.21 -4.71
N GLU A 64 -3.12 -12.16 -4.53
CA GLU A 64 -4.06 -12.81 -5.44
C GLU A 64 -3.97 -12.22 -6.86
N LEU A 65 -3.80 -10.90 -6.99
CA LEU A 65 -3.58 -10.26 -8.29
C LEU A 65 -2.25 -10.71 -8.93
N CYS A 66 -1.18 -10.87 -8.13
CA CYS A 66 0.07 -11.46 -8.60
C CYS A 66 -0.11 -12.93 -9.04
N ARG A 67 -0.86 -13.75 -8.29
CA ARG A 67 -1.16 -15.14 -8.67
C ARG A 67 -1.88 -15.21 -10.03
N LYS A 68 -2.89 -14.36 -10.24
CA LYS A 68 -3.61 -14.26 -11.52
C LYS A 68 -2.70 -13.84 -12.67
N LEU A 69 -1.77 -12.92 -12.41
CA LEU A 69 -0.79 -12.45 -13.38
C LEU A 69 0.13 -13.60 -13.83
N GLU A 70 0.75 -14.30 -12.88
CA GLU A 70 1.73 -15.36 -13.14
C GLU A 70 1.09 -16.62 -13.71
N GLY A 71 -0.10 -16.99 -13.22
CA GLY A 71 -0.85 -18.13 -13.72
C GLY A 71 -1.48 -17.91 -15.10
N GLY A 72 -1.32 -16.73 -15.70
CA GLY A 72 -1.89 -16.40 -17.02
C GLY A 72 -3.40 -16.13 -17.03
N GLU A 73 -4.08 -16.28 -15.89
CA GLU A 73 -5.51 -15.98 -15.73
C GLU A 73 -5.82 -14.53 -16.15
N LEU A 74 -4.97 -13.57 -15.74
CA LEU A 74 -5.16 -12.17 -16.10
C LEU A 74 -5.06 -11.94 -17.61
N ARG A 75 -4.14 -12.63 -18.30
CA ARG A 75 -3.98 -12.57 -19.76
C ARG A 75 -5.18 -13.17 -20.48
N TYR A 76 -5.71 -14.29 -19.96
CA TYR A 76 -6.92 -14.91 -20.47
C TYR A 76 -8.14 -13.99 -20.32
N LEU A 77 -8.37 -13.44 -19.12
CA LEU A 77 -9.47 -12.52 -18.84
C LEU A 77 -9.39 -11.25 -19.71
N LEU A 78 -8.19 -10.69 -19.86
CA LEU A 78 -7.96 -9.54 -20.73
C LEU A 78 -8.36 -9.84 -22.19
N LYS A 79 -7.90 -10.96 -22.74
CA LYS A 79 -8.24 -11.39 -24.09
C LYS A 79 -9.75 -11.55 -24.24
N ASN A 80 -10.40 -12.24 -23.30
CA ASN A 80 -11.84 -12.47 -23.33
C ASN A 80 -12.64 -11.15 -23.33
N LYS A 81 -12.28 -10.19 -22.46
CA LYS A 81 -12.93 -8.87 -22.42
C LYS A 81 -12.74 -8.08 -23.71
N LYS A 82 -11.53 -8.07 -24.28
CA LYS A 82 -11.25 -7.41 -25.55
C LYS A 82 -12.06 -8.02 -26.71
N THR A 83 -12.24 -9.34 -26.72
CA THR A 83 -13.02 -10.03 -27.76
C THR A 83 -14.53 -9.82 -27.62
N THR A 84 -15.05 -9.85 -26.39
CA THR A 84 -16.50 -9.73 -26.13
C THR A 84 -16.99 -8.29 -26.03
N GLY A 85 -16.07 -7.32 -25.90
CA GLY A 85 -16.41 -5.92 -25.65
C GLY A 85 -16.91 -5.65 -24.22
N ASP A 86 -16.72 -6.60 -23.30
CA ASP A 86 -17.07 -6.45 -21.88
C ASP A 86 -16.20 -5.36 -21.22
N LYS A 87 -16.88 -4.31 -20.72
CA LYS A 87 -16.26 -3.14 -20.10
C LYS A 87 -16.13 -3.25 -18.58
N THR A 88 -16.59 -4.34 -17.97
CA THR A 88 -16.46 -4.52 -16.52
C THR A 88 -14.98 -4.68 -16.13
N PRO A 89 -14.56 -4.24 -14.93
CA PRO A 89 -13.17 -4.34 -14.51
C PRO A 89 -12.66 -5.78 -14.42
N LEU A 90 -11.37 -5.96 -14.71
CA LEU A 90 -10.61 -7.17 -14.39
C LEU A 90 -10.33 -7.28 -12.88
N TYR A 91 -10.23 -6.13 -12.23
CA TYR A 91 -10.03 -5.97 -10.79
C TYR A 91 -10.64 -4.64 -10.35
N GLN A 92 -11.22 -4.61 -9.16
CA GLN A 92 -11.73 -3.39 -8.54
C GLN A 92 -11.58 -3.48 -7.01
N CYS A 93 -11.07 -2.41 -6.39
CA CYS A 93 -11.14 -2.24 -4.95
C CYS A 93 -11.75 -0.90 -4.56
N LEU A 94 -12.34 -0.89 -3.36
CA LEU A 94 -12.93 0.28 -2.72
C LEU A 94 -12.15 0.59 -1.45
N GLY A 95 -11.88 1.86 -1.22
CA GLY A 95 -11.22 2.35 -0.02
C GLY A 95 -11.71 3.73 0.35
N GLY A 96 -11.21 4.26 1.45
CA GLY A 96 -11.61 5.60 1.85
C GLY A 96 -11.13 6.00 3.23
N THR A 97 -11.59 7.17 3.64
CA THR A 97 -11.35 7.71 4.97
C THR A 97 -12.67 8.27 5.47
N SER A 98 -13.13 7.81 6.63
CA SER A 98 -14.43 8.23 7.16
C SER A 98 -14.45 9.72 7.49
N ALA A 99 -15.62 10.34 7.45
CA ALA A 99 -15.80 11.74 7.83
C ALA A 99 -15.25 12.04 9.24
N GLU A 100 -15.46 11.14 10.19
CA GLU A 100 -14.96 11.29 11.57
C GLU A 100 -13.43 11.26 11.61
N LYS A 101 -12.80 10.35 10.85
CA LYS A 101 -11.34 10.25 10.79
C LYS A 101 -10.74 11.46 10.06
N LEU A 102 -11.39 11.97 9.02
CA LEU A 102 -11.02 13.22 8.35
C LEU A 102 -11.09 14.41 9.32
N ALA A 103 -12.16 14.50 10.12
CA ALA A 103 -12.31 15.55 11.13
C ALA A 103 -11.22 15.48 12.20
N LYS A 104 -10.90 14.28 12.71
CA LYS A 104 -9.79 14.08 13.66
C LYS A 104 -8.43 14.54 13.11
N TYR A 105 -8.23 14.50 11.80
CA TYR A 105 -7.00 14.96 11.15
C TYR A 105 -7.05 16.42 10.68
N GLY A 106 -8.12 17.17 10.98
CA GLY A 106 -8.29 18.54 10.50
C GLY A 106 -8.44 18.62 8.97
N ARG A 107 -8.92 17.55 8.33
CA ARG A 107 -9.09 17.41 6.88
C ARG A 107 -10.54 17.14 6.49
N SER A 108 -11.49 17.65 7.29
CA SER A 108 -12.92 17.55 6.98
C SER A 108 -13.20 18.08 5.59
N ARG A 109 -14.02 17.35 4.84
CA ARG A 109 -14.55 17.83 3.57
C ARG A 109 -15.59 18.92 3.81
N ALA A 110 -15.73 19.82 2.84
CA ALA A 110 -16.72 20.90 2.90
C ALA A 110 -18.17 20.37 2.95
N ASP A 111 -18.42 19.20 2.37
CA ASP A 111 -19.72 18.52 2.37
C ASP A 111 -19.98 17.63 3.59
N GLY A 112 -19.01 17.54 4.52
CA GLY A 112 -19.10 16.67 5.70
C GLY A 112 -19.08 15.17 5.41
N LYS A 113 -18.87 14.74 4.16
CA LYS A 113 -18.90 13.33 3.77
C LYS A 113 -17.57 12.63 4.03
N SER A 114 -17.56 11.30 3.90
CA SER A 114 -16.33 10.52 3.85
C SER A 114 -15.60 10.78 2.53
N LEU A 115 -14.29 10.55 2.50
CA LEU A 115 -13.52 10.52 1.25
C LEU A 115 -13.49 9.08 0.73
N SER A 116 -14.19 8.81 -0.37
CA SER A 116 -14.14 7.53 -1.07
C SER A 116 -13.02 7.54 -2.10
N ARG A 117 -12.39 6.38 -2.28
CA ARG A 117 -11.40 6.12 -3.31
C ARG A 117 -11.69 4.78 -3.97
N THR A 118 -11.51 4.71 -5.28
CA THR A 118 -11.68 3.46 -6.04
C THR A 118 -10.49 3.25 -6.93
N ALA A 119 -10.07 2.00 -7.09
CA ALA A 119 -9.11 1.61 -8.12
C ALA A 119 -9.68 0.49 -8.98
N GLN A 120 -9.52 0.60 -10.29
CA GLN A 120 -10.04 -0.36 -11.26
C GLN A 120 -9.00 -0.68 -12.33
N LEU A 121 -8.78 -1.97 -12.60
CA LEU A 121 -8.02 -2.42 -13.75
C LEU A 121 -8.99 -2.75 -14.89
N LEU A 122 -8.97 -1.96 -15.95
CA LEU A 122 -9.84 -2.12 -17.12
C LEU A 122 -9.04 -2.66 -18.30
N ALA A 123 -9.73 -3.31 -19.25
CA ALA A 123 -9.14 -3.61 -20.55
C ALA A 123 -8.96 -2.31 -21.35
N GLY A 124 -7.74 -2.00 -21.74
CA GLY A 124 -7.41 -0.81 -22.54
C GLY A 124 -7.91 -0.93 -23.98
N SER A 125 -8.39 0.17 -24.55
CA SER A 125 -8.80 0.23 -25.96
C SER A 125 -7.63 0.31 -26.93
N LYS A 126 -6.57 1.04 -26.53
CA LYS A 126 -5.31 1.24 -27.29
C LYS A 126 -4.08 0.73 -26.55
N SER A 127 -4.29 0.10 -25.40
CA SER A 127 -3.27 -0.50 -24.53
C SER A 127 -3.77 -1.87 -24.07
N ASP A 128 -3.00 -2.59 -23.27
CA ASP A 128 -3.50 -3.80 -22.61
C ASP A 128 -4.40 -3.45 -21.44
N PHE A 129 -3.90 -2.60 -20.55
CA PHE A 129 -4.62 -2.18 -19.37
C PHE A 129 -4.81 -0.67 -19.34
N LEU A 130 -5.90 -0.27 -18.68
CA LEU A 130 -6.10 1.07 -18.16
C LEU A 130 -6.31 0.93 -16.65
N PHE A 131 -5.33 1.39 -15.86
CA PHE A 131 -5.43 1.37 -14.41
C PHE A 131 -5.94 2.72 -13.92
N VAL A 132 -7.18 2.73 -13.44
CA VAL A 132 -7.91 3.94 -13.07
C VAL A 132 -7.98 4.05 -11.57
N ALA A 133 -7.67 5.23 -11.04
CA ALA A 133 -7.95 5.63 -9.67
C ALA A 133 -8.88 6.84 -9.66
N ASP A 134 -9.92 6.78 -8.84
CA ASP A 134 -10.88 7.87 -8.64
C ASP A 134 -11.01 8.19 -7.16
N SER A 135 -11.34 9.45 -6.85
CA SER A 135 -11.75 9.84 -5.50
C SER A 135 -12.78 10.95 -5.50
N GLY A 136 -13.53 11.03 -4.40
CA GLY A 136 -14.56 12.03 -4.19
C GLY A 136 -15.41 11.72 -2.95
N PRO A 137 -16.63 12.29 -2.86
CA PRO A 137 -17.52 12.04 -1.74
C PRO A 137 -17.90 10.56 -1.62
N GLY A 138 -17.96 10.06 -0.39
CA GLY A 138 -18.44 8.73 -0.06
C GLY A 138 -19.32 8.72 1.18
N GLU A 139 -20.07 7.65 1.33
CA GLU A 139 -20.90 7.40 2.51
C GLU A 139 -20.60 6.00 3.04
N THR A 140 -20.58 5.88 4.35
CA THR A 140 -20.44 4.58 5.02
C THR A 140 -21.74 3.82 4.91
N ASP A 141 -21.69 2.60 4.38
CA ASP A 141 -22.84 1.71 4.35
C ASP A 141 -23.09 1.03 5.71
N GLN A 142 -24.12 0.20 5.79
CA GLN A 142 -24.49 -0.52 7.01
C GLN A 142 -23.39 -1.49 7.52
N LYS A 143 -22.46 -1.89 6.66
CA LYS A 143 -21.34 -2.80 6.97
C LYS A 143 -20.06 -2.05 7.33
N GLY A 144 -20.09 -0.72 7.35
CA GLY A 144 -18.90 0.10 7.61
C GLY A 144 -18.02 0.35 6.38
N LEU A 145 -18.46 -0.07 5.18
CA LEU A 145 -17.73 0.16 3.94
C LEU A 145 -18.03 1.56 3.40
N ILE A 146 -16.99 2.30 3.02
CA ILE A 146 -17.17 3.61 2.38
C ILE A 146 -17.44 3.39 0.89
N VAL A 147 -18.66 3.72 0.46
CA VAL A 147 -19.14 3.55 -0.91
C VAL A 147 -19.09 4.90 -1.64
N PRO A 148 -18.57 4.97 -2.88
CA PRO A 148 -18.50 6.21 -3.64
C PRO A 148 -19.89 6.80 -3.96
N LYS A 149 -19.99 8.12 -3.86
CA LYS A 149 -21.21 8.90 -4.17
C LYS A 149 -21.01 9.89 -5.32
N PHE A 150 -19.96 9.68 -6.10
CA PHE A 150 -19.60 10.53 -7.24
C PHE A 150 -19.99 9.98 -8.60
N GLY A 151 -20.51 8.74 -8.69
CA GLY A 151 -20.93 8.13 -9.96
C GLY A 151 -19.82 8.20 -11.02
N SER A 152 -20.14 8.77 -12.19
CA SER A 152 -19.18 8.99 -13.29
C SER A 152 -18.41 10.32 -13.22
N LYS A 153 -18.59 11.10 -12.14
CA LYS A 153 -18.00 12.43 -11.96
C LYS A 153 -17.19 12.53 -10.66
N PRO A 154 -16.08 11.79 -10.54
CA PRO A 154 -15.18 11.91 -9.41
C PRO A 154 -14.54 13.30 -9.35
N GLU A 155 -14.11 13.71 -8.15
CA GLU A 155 -13.39 14.97 -7.94
C GLU A 155 -11.96 14.88 -8.46
N ASN A 156 -11.34 13.72 -8.29
CA ASN A 156 -10.03 13.42 -8.86
C ASN A 156 -10.13 12.13 -9.66
N HIS A 157 -9.52 12.14 -10.84
CA HIS A 157 -9.44 11.01 -11.76
C HIS A 157 -8.01 10.88 -12.28
N VAL A 158 -7.44 9.68 -12.23
CA VAL A 158 -6.16 9.36 -12.85
C VAL A 158 -6.30 8.04 -13.57
N ALA A 159 -5.97 8.00 -14.86
CA ALA A 159 -6.01 6.79 -15.67
C ALA A 159 -4.66 6.55 -16.34
N VAL A 160 -3.98 5.47 -15.95
CA VAL A 160 -2.63 5.12 -16.43
C VAL A 160 -2.75 3.97 -17.41
N SER A 161 -2.43 4.22 -18.69
CA SER A 161 -2.42 3.18 -19.72
C SER A 161 -1.12 2.39 -19.67
N MET A 162 -1.19 1.06 -19.66
CA MET A 162 -0.02 0.18 -19.53
C MET A 162 -0.12 -1.01 -20.48
N THR A 163 1.03 -1.53 -20.93
CA THR A 163 1.09 -2.87 -21.55
C THR A 163 1.01 -3.94 -20.47
N TYR A 164 0.83 -5.20 -20.88
CA TYR A 164 0.85 -6.32 -19.94
C TYR A 164 2.18 -6.39 -19.17
N GLU A 165 3.30 -6.20 -19.86
CA GLU A 165 4.66 -6.28 -19.30
C GLU A 165 4.89 -5.17 -18.27
N VAL A 166 4.54 -3.93 -18.59
CA VAL A 166 4.71 -2.79 -17.68
C VAL A 166 3.85 -2.94 -16.41
N PHE A 167 2.63 -3.46 -16.56
CA PHE A 167 1.78 -3.77 -15.40
C PHE A 167 2.34 -4.95 -14.59
N SER A 168 2.88 -5.97 -15.25
CA SER A 168 3.55 -7.09 -14.60
C SER A 168 4.72 -6.61 -13.74
N GLU A 169 5.56 -5.73 -14.28
CA GLU A 169 6.68 -5.14 -13.56
C GLU A 169 6.24 -4.40 -12.31
N LEU A 170 5.16 -3.59 -12.38
CA LEU A 170 4.59 -2.90 -11.22
C LEU A 170 4.21 -3.90 -10.11
N LEU A 171 3.49 -4.96 -10.45
CA LEU A 171 3.03 -5.95 -9.47
C LEU A 171 4.18 -6.76 -8.88
N LEU A 172 5.04 -7.31 -9.73
CA LEU A 172 6.09 -8.24 -9.32
C LEU A 172 7.19 -7.52 -8.52
N MET A 173 7.57 -6.30 -8.89
CA MET A 173 8.53 -5.51 -8.12
C MET A 173 7.97 -5.16 -6.73
N THR A 174 6.71 -4.75 -6.66
CA THR A 174 6.05 -4.47 -5.39
C THR A 174 6.03 -5.70 -4.49
N ARG A 175 5.65 -6.86 -5.04
CA ARG A 175 5.67 -8.13 -4.31
C ARG A 175 7.07 -8.49 -3.82
N MET A 176 8.08 -8.36 -4.67
CA MET A 176 9.48 -8.67 -4.32
C MET A 176 9.93 -7.83 -3.12
N HIS A 177 9.65 -6.53 -3.14
CA HIS A 177 9.97 -5.63 -2.03
C HIS A 177 9.18 -5.95 -0.76
N TYR A 178 7.90 -6.31 -0.88
CA TYR A 178 7.10 -6.74 0.27
C TYR A 178 7.68 -8.01 0.91
N THR A 179 8.01 -9.03 0.11
CA THR A 179 8.61 -10.28 0.61
C THR A 179 9.97 -10.02 1.26
N ALA A 180 10.82 -9.18 0.67
CA ALA A 180 12.10 -8.80 1.26
C ALA A 180 11.93 -8.09 2.60
N TRP A 181 11.01 -7.12 2.67
CA TRP A 181 10.68 -6.41 3.90
C TRP A 181 10.14 -7.35 4.98
N LEU A 182 9.23 -8.27 4.62
CA LEU A 182 8.62 -9.20 5.56
C LEU A 182 9.65 -10.18 6.13
N SER A 183 10.56 -10.69 5.31
CA SER A 183 11.67 -11.53 5.75
C SER A 183 12.58 -10.80 6.73
N ALA A 184 12.96 -9.55 6.41
CA ALA A 184 13.77 -8.73 7.31
C ALA A 184 13.04 -8.42 8.62
N TRP A 185 11.72 -8.18 8.56
CA TRP A 185 10.90 -7.94 9.74
C TRP A 185 10.87 -9.16 10.66
N TYR A 186 10.62 -10.37 10.15
CA TYR A 186 10.66 -11.58 10.96
C TYR A 186 12.04 -11.86 11.57
N ALA A 187 13.11 -11.62 10.82
CA ALA A 187 14.47 -11.77 11.33
C ALA A 187 14.73 -10.80 12.50
N ASP A 188 14.35 -9.53 12.37
CA ASP A 188 14.46 -8.52 13.43
C ASP A 188 13.62 -8.90 14.67
N GLN A 189 12.37 -9.34 14.49
CA GLN A 189 11.55 -9.80 15.60
C GLN A 189 12.19 -10.97 16.36
N TYR A 190 12.80 -11.92 15.64
CA TYR A 190 13.52 -13.04 16.26
C TYR A 190 14.75 -12.57 17.05
N HIS A 191 15.53 -11.64 16.49
CA HIS A 191 16.69 -11.06 17.20
C HIS A 191 16.27 -10.32 18.48
N GLN A 192 15.19 -9.53 18.44
CA GLN A 192 14.70 -8.82 19.61
C GLN A 192 14.23 -9.76 20.72
N VAL A 193 13.55 -10.87 20.37
CA VAL A 193 13.13 -11.89 21.36
C VAL A 193 14.35 -12.53 22.02
N ASN A 194 15.35 -12.93 21.24
CA ASN A 194 16.56 -13.55 21.80
C ASN A 194 17.36 -12.60 22.69
N GLN A 195 17.47 -11.32 22.32
CA GLN A 195 18.11 -10.31 23.17
C GLN A 195 17.37 -10.12 24.50
N ARG A 196 16.03 -10.06 24.49
CA ARG A 196 15.25 -9.95 25.72
C ARG A 196 15.40 -11.19 26.61
N THR A 197 15.42 -12.38 26.02
CA THR A 197 15.62 -13.64 26.76
C THR A 197 17.01 -13.69 27.39
N ALA A 198 18.07 -13.28 26.67
CA ALA A 198 19.43 -13.21 27.20
C ALA A 198 19.55 -12.21 28.36
N GLN A 199 18.94 -11.02 28.24
CA GLN A 199 18.92 -10.02 29.31
C GLN A 199 18.16 -10.50 30.57
N LEU A 200 17.07 -11.26 30.39
CA LEU A 200 16.34 -11.85 31.52
C LEU A 200 17.13 -12.97 32.20
N GLN A 201 17.89 -13.77 31.44
CA GLN A 201 18.77 -14.80 31.98
C GLN A 201 19.96 -14.21 32.74
N GLU A 202 20.61 -13.17 32.19
CA GLU A 202 21.67 -12.44 32.90
C GLU A 202 21.14 -11.83 34.21
N ASN A 203 20.01 -11.12 34.18
CA ASN A 203 19.43 -10.53 35.39
C ASN A 203 19.02 -11.58 36.44
N SER A 204 18.57 -12.78 36.03
CA SER A 204 18.25 -13.88 36.96
C SER A 204 19.52 -14.46 37.58
N GLN A 205 20.61 -14.61 36.82
CA GLN A 205 21.90 -15.04 37.35
C GLN A 205 22.54 -14.02 38.30
N TYR A 206 22.35 -12.72 38.09
CA TYR A 206 22.81 -11.70 39.05
C TYR A 206 22.02 -11.76 40.36
N GLN A 207 20.70 -12.03 40.32
CA GLN A 207 19.88 -12.16 41.52
C GLN A 207 20.15 -13.46 42.31
N GLU A 208 20.47 -14.57 41.64
CA GLU A 208 20.87 -15.81 42.33
C GLU A 208 22.23 -15.68 43.03
N ASN A 209 23.19 -14.95 42.43
CA ASN A 209 24.50 -14.73 43.04
C ASN A 209 24.50 -13.71 44.20
N GLU A 210 23.51 -12.82 44.30
CA GLU A 210 23.33 -11.95 45.49
C GLU A 210 22.67 -12.67 46.68
N GLY A 211 22.14 -13.88 46.47
CA GLY A 211 21.49 -14.71 47.50
C GLY A 211 22.41 -15.72 48.19
N GLU A 212 23.62 -15.95 47.67
CA GLU A 212 24.64 -16.74 48.38
C GLU A 212 25.35 -15.84 49.40
N ALA A 213 24.82 -15.85 50.63
CA ALA A 213 25.53 -15.31 51.78
C ALA A 213 26.95 -15.89 51.82
N GLU A 214 27.95 -15.02 51.81
CA GLU A 214 29.34 -15.34 52.15
C GLU A 214 29.32 -16.14 53.46
N TYR A 215 29.51 -17.46 53.36
CA TYR A 215 29.91 -18.26 54.51
C TYR A 215 31.31 -17.79 54.87
N ALA A 216 31.37 -16.80 55.76
CA ALA A 216 32.57 -16.47 56.50
C ALA A 216 33.04 -17.75 57.20
N SER A 217 34.09 -18.37 56.65
CA SER A 217 34.78 -19.46 57.33
C SER A 217 35.43 -18.89 58.58
N ASP A 218 34.83 -19.19 59.73
CA ASP A 218 35.39 -18.92 61.04
C ASP A 218 36.80 -19.54 61.14
N PRO A 219 37.80 -18.82 61.67
CA PRO A 219 39.15 -19.33 61.76
C PRO A 219 39.24 -20.33 62.92
N MET A 220 39.66 -21.56 62.63
CA MET A 220 40.06 -22.52 63.66
C MET A 220 41.51 -22.96 63.41
N PHE A 221 42.38 -22.28 64.18
CA PHE A 221 43.83 -22.46 64.41
C PHE A 221 44.80 -22.09 63.28
#